data_AF-A0A2A2RF44-F1
#
_entry.id   AF-A0A2A2RF44-F1
#
_cell.length_a   1.000
_cell.length_b   1.000
_cell.length_c   1.000
_cell.angle_alpha   90.00
_cell.angle_beta   90.00
_cell.angle_gamma   90.00
#
_symmetry.space_group_name_H-M   'P 1'
#
loop_
_entity.id
_entity.type
_entity.pdbx_description
1 polymer ?
#
loop_
_entity_poly.entity_id
_entity_poly.type
_entity_poly.pdbx_seq_one_letter_code
_entity_poly.pdbx_strand_id
1 'polypeptide(L)'
;MVLPRAALPRLLLLACLGLAPVASRAADYQLGEVAREDIVAPVAFRVVNPEATAALRERVAREVLFVLRHTPQAGAEAERELRSRVETARTRFRERLTAALGGRTPRAADAGTMPYARVLSQLAREEGRGLPLDALGPRWISGEPDATLLTEWLRPLREVMAQPILASRVDDGLPAGQAVRLVAVRSLDQAPSAAELEKAGPPVAASTLLSVPRARRLIESHFPSDQIEVGRFIASHVRLNAVPDKEATESLRARRIEGVTANDSFEAGQVVVRRGQRIDRAALAALAAMREKSVIGTLQTRLAAEQSVAGRISQQTFWIAGGLAGVGLILAAILWRLRARPSAALVTTDGASLAGGDGVWRDRALIAEGKAERAQQAIRSGVMGWMRERIFQNLFRQRERLLTAQEKAEQEMRELEQRLGQLQAPLQDRIRAYERRIEELERELADKGEENRQLIGARIDVARQQLRMERERGGFGTN
;
A
#
# COMPACT_ATOMS: atom_id res chain seq x y z
N MET A 1 -108.20 16.40 11.94
CA MET A 1 -107.51 17.41 11.10
C MET A 1 -106.09 16.94 10.82
N VAL A 2 -105.59 17.16 9.59
CA VAL A 2 -104.19 17.45 9.21
C VAL A 2 -103.04 16.55 9.76
N LEU A 3 -102.52 15.70 8.85
CA LEU A 3 -101.13 15.21 8.74
C LEU A 3 -100.26 16.25 7.94
N PRO A 4 -98.92 16.10 7.71
CA PRO A 4 -97.84 15.26 8.28
C PRO A 4 -96.47 16.02 8.43
N ARG A 5 -95.32 15.29 8.46
CA ARG A 5 -93.93 15.67 8.05
C ARG A 5 -93.07 16.52 9.02
N ALA A 6 -91.72 16.59 8.91
CA ALA A 6 -90.66 15.66 8.45
C ALA A 6 -89.23 16.26 8.62
N ALA A 7 -88.20 15.41 8.40
CA ALA A 7 -86.83 15.72 7.90
C ALA A 7 -85.67 16.11 8.85
N LEU A 8 -84.46 15.78 8.39
CA LEU A 8 -83.12 15.98 8.98
C LEU A 8 -82.42 17.25 8.42
N PRO A 9 -81.40 17.76 9.12
CA PRO A 9 -80.05 17.84 8.52
C PRO A 9 -79.00 17.16 9.42
N ARG A 10 -78.04 16.36 8.92
CA ARG A 10 -76.96 16.59 7.92
C ARG A 10 -75.76 17.41 8.43
N LEU A 11 -74.77 16.65 8.96
CA LEU A 11 -73.34 16.67 8.57
C LEU A 11 -72.70 18.03 8.22
N LEU A 12 -71.80 18.48 9.10
CA LEU A 12 -70.79 19.50 8.82
C LEU A 12 -69.44 18.98 9.32
N LEU A 13 -68.58 18.51 8.40
CA LEU A 13 -67.25 17.97 8.70
C LEU A 13 -66.27 18.57 7.68
N LEU A 14 -65.68 19.71 8.03
CA LEU A 14 -65.04 20.62 7.08
C LEU A 14 -63.50 20.55 7.14
N ALA A 15 -62.90 20.22 6.00
CA ALA A 15 -61.59 20.69 5.54
C ALA A 15 -60.39 20.67 6.52
N CYS A 16 -59.89 19.47 6.88
CA CYS A 16 -58.47 19.28 7.20
C CYS A 16 -57.67 18.81 5.96
N LEU A 17 -57.66 19.62 4.90
CA LEU A 17 -56.81 19.39 3.73
C LEU A 17 -55.47 20.12 3.92
N GLY A 18 -54.52 19.43 4.55
CA GLY A 18 -53.14 19.91 4.64
C GLY A 18 -52.49 20.02 3.26
N LEU A 19 -51.79 21.14 3.03
CA LEU A 19 -50.95 21.34 1.84
C LEU A 19 -49.76 20.37 1.89
N ALA A 20 -49.94 19.18 1.33
CA ALA A 20 -48.82 18.30 1.02
C ALA A 20 -47.91 19.00 0.01
N PRO A 21 -46.61 19.17 0.27
CA PRO A 21 -45.70 19.75 -0.70
C PRO A 21 -45.66 18.86 -1.94
N VAL A 22 -45.94 19.45 -3.11
CA VAL A 22 -45.80 18.75 -4.39
C VAL A 22 -44.32 18.49 -4.61
N ALA A 23 -43.87 17.27 -4.30
CA ALA A 23 -42.52 16.84 -4.59
C ALA A 23 -42.31 16.88 -6.11
N SER A 24 -41.59 17.90 -6.59
CA SER A 24 -41.37 18.07 -8.02
C SER A 24 -40.58 16.87 -8.55
N ARG A 25 -41.04 16.34 -9.69
CA ARG A 25 -40.28 15.31 -10.41
C ARG A 25 -39.02 15.98 -10.95
N ALA A 26 -37.89 15.78 -10.26
CA ALA A 26 -36.61 16.38 -10.59
C ALA A 26 -36.32 16.25 -12.09
N ALA A 27 -36.39 17.38 -12.80
CA ALA A 27 -36.39 17.42 -14.27
C ALA A 27 -35.10 16.83 -14.88
N ASP A 28 -35.18 16.45 -16.16
CA ASP A 28 -34.04 15.90 -16.92
C ASP A 28 -33.03 16.99 -17.30
N TYR A 29 -32.32 17.47 -16.29
CA TYR A 29 -31.26 18.46 -16.43
C TYR A 29 -30.01 17.87 -17.10
N GLN A 30 -29.47 18.59 -18.07
CA GLN A 30 -28.21 18.26 -18.76
C GLN A 30 -27.04 19.07 -18.20
N LEU A 31 -25.81 18.59 -18.46
CA LEU A 31 -24.58 19.26 -18.02
C LEU A 31 -24.47 20.66 -18.65
N GLY A 32 -24.32 21.69 -17.81
CA GLY A 32 -24.23 23.09 -18.22
C GLY A 32 -25.57 23.84 -18.27
N GLU A 33 -26.71 23.17 -18.14
CA GLU A 33 -28.01 23.85 -18.00
C GLU A 33 -28.13 24.62 -16.68
N VAL A 34 -29.15 25.48 -16.57
CA VAL A 34 -29.44 26.26 -15.35
C VAL A 34 -30.67 25.68 -14.65
N ALA A 35 -30.55 25.39 -13.36
CA ALA A 35 -31.63 24.90 -12.53
C ALA A 35 -32.80 25.90 -12.45
N ARG A 36 -34.01 25.46 -12.80
CA ARG A 36 -35.21 26.31 -12.89
C ARG A 36 -35.91 26.50 -11.54
N GLU A 37 -35.67 25.59 -10.61
CA GLU A 37 -36.25 25.48 -9.26
C GLU A 37 -35.19 24.97 -8.28
N ASP A 38 -35.44 25.12 -6.97
CA ASP A 38 -34.61 24.51 -5.92
C ASP A 38 -34.95 23.01 -5.81
N ILE A 39 -33.94 22.15 -5.89
CA ILE A 39 -34.12 20.70 -5.86
C ILE A 39 -33.71 20.17 -4.49
N VAL A 40 -34.63 19.53 -3.78
CA VAL A 40 -34.48 19.11 -2.38
C VAL A 40 -34.39 17.59 -2.27
N ALA A 41 -33.46 17.10 -1.46
CA ALA A 41 -33.28 15.68 -1.17
C ALA A 41 -34.50 15.11 -0.41
N PRO A 42 -35.26 14.14 -0.97
CA PRO A 42 -36.45 13.58 -0.32
C PRO A 42 -36.12 12.55 0.78
N VAL A 43 -34.90 12.02 0.77
CA VAL A 43 -34.33 11.06 1.74
C VAL A 43 -32.85 11.39 1.91
N ALA A 44 -32.22 10.92 2.99
CA ALA A 44 -30.77 11.03 3.12
C ALA A 44 -30.06 10.07 2.15
N PHE A 45 -29.04 10.53 1.43
CA PHE A 45 -28.25 9.71 0.50
C PHE A 45 -26.77 10.17 0.41
N ARG A 46 -25.92 9.29 -0.13
CA ARG A 46 -24.50 9.57 -0.41
C ARG A 46 -24.20 9.36 -1.88
N VAL A 47 -23.29 10.18 -2.42
CA VAL A 47 -22.96 10.22 -3.86
C VAL A 47 -21.46 10.36 -4.03
N VAL A 48 -20.85 9.59 -4.93
CA VAL A 48 -19.46 9.83 -5.34
C VAL A 48 -19.38 11.17 -6.08
N ASN A 49 -18.75 12.16 -5.47
CA ASN A 49 -18.48 13.44 -6.14
C ASN A 49 -17.30 13.23 -7.10
N PRO A 50 -17.48 13.39 -8.42
CA PRO A 50 -16.44 13.07 -9.40
C PRO A 50 -15.24 14.04 -9.34
N GLU A 51 -15.48 15.31 -9.00
CA GLU A 51 -14.46 16.36 -8.98
C GLU A 51 -13.64 16.31 -7.69
N ALA A 52 -14.30 16.17 -6.54
CA ALA A 52 -13.62 15.90 -5.26
C ALA A 52 -12.90 14.55 -5.29
N THR A 53 -13.43 13.53 -5.97
CA THR A 53 -12.74 12.25 -6.19
C THR A 53 -11.48 12.44 -7.04
N ALA A 54 -11.55 13.20 -8.14
CA ALA A 54 -10.37 13.48 -8.97
C ALA A 54 -9.28 14.21 -8.18
N ALA A 55 -9.63 15.26 -7.42
CA ALA A 55 -8.69 16.01 -6.59
C ALA A 55 -8.10 15.16 -5.44
N LEU A 56 -8.90 14.29 -4.83
CA LEU A 56 -8.43 13.36 -3.79
C LEU A 56 -7.47 12.31 -4.38
N ARG A 57 -7.81 11.74 -5.55
CA ARG A 57 -6.94 10.80 -6.27
C ARG A 57 -5.62 11.44 -6.68
N GLU A 58 -5.63 12.69 -7.13
CA GLU A 58 -4.40 13.42 -7.47
C GLU A 58 -3.52 13.67 -6.23
N ARG A 59 -4.13 14.04 -5.08
CA ARG A 59 -3.40 14.18 -3.80
C ARG A 59 -2.75 12.86 -3.40
N VAL A 60 -3.50 11.76 -3.43
CA VAL A 60 -2.99 10.41 -3.13
C VAL A 60 -1.91 9.96 -4.14
N ALA A 61 -2.02 10.35 -5.42
CA ALA A 61 -0.99 10.07 -6.44
C ALA A 61 0.34 10.78 -6.16
N ARG A 62 0.29 11.98 -5.58
CA ARG A 62 1.46 12.79 -5.16
C ARG A 62 2.11 12.24 -3.88
N GLU A 63 1.34 11.59 -3.00
CA GLU A 63 1.86 10.88 -1.81
C GLU A 63 2.66 9.62 -2.17
N VAL A 64 2.38 8.98 -3.32
CA VAL A 64 3.18 7.85 -3.81
C VAL A 64 4.54 8.33 -4.30
N LEU A 65 5.56 8.00 -3.51
CA LEU A 65 6.96 8.34 -3.75
C LEU A 65 7.47 7.69 -5.05
N PHE A 66 8.42 8.37 -5.69
CA PHE A 66 9.04 7.90 -6.93
C PHE A 66 9.89 6.65 -6.68
N VAL A 67 9.77 5.65 -7.55
CA VAL A 67 10.49 4.37 -7.45
C VAL A 67 11.86 4.45 -8.12
N LEU A 68 12.89 4.03 -7.39
CA LEU A 68 14.23 3.78 -7.92
C LEU A 68 14.55 2.29 -7.83
N ARG A 69 14.85 1.67 -8.97
CA ARG A 69 15.58 0.40 -9.01
C ARG A 69 17.00 0.64 -8.51
N HIS A 70 17.51 -0.25 -7.65
CA HIS A 70 18.86 -0.18 -7.10
C HIS A 70 19.49 -1.57 -7.03
N THR A 71 20.71 -1.73 -7.55
CA THR A 71 21.47 -2.99 -7.53
C THR A 71 22.65 -2.87 -6.54
N PRO A 72 22.49 -3.30 -5.27
CA PRO A 72 23.55 -3.17 -4.26
C PRO A 72 24.81 -4.00 -4.56
N GLN A 73 24.73 -4.94 -5.51
CA GLN A 73 25.87 -5.79 -5.92
C GLN A 73 26.87 -5.03 -6.82
N ALA A 74 26.48 -3.93 -7.46
CA ALA A 74 27.30 -3.20 -8.42
C ALA A 74 28.61 -2.64 -7.83
N GLY A 75 28.63 -2.30 -6.53
CA GLY A 75 29.86 -1.89 -5.84
C GLY A 75 30.87 -3.04 -5.69
N ALA A 76 30.39 -4.23 -5.33
CA ALA A 76 31.23 -5.43 -5.25
C ALA A 76 31.69 -5.91 -6.64
N GLU A 77 30.91 -5.65 -7.69
CA GLU A 77 31.32 -5.90 -9.08
C GLU A 77 32.45 -4.97 -9.52
N ALA A 78 32.33 -3.66 -9.25
CA ALA A 78 33.39 -2.69 -9.53
C ALA A 78 34.69 -3.01 -8.76
N GLU A 79 34.61 -3.47 -7.51
CA GLU A 79 35.78 -3.98 -6.78
C GLU A 79 36.42 -5.20 -7.45
N ARG A 80 35.62 -6.18 -7.87
CA ARG A 80 36.13 -7.41 -8.53
C ARG A 80 36.79 -7.08 -9.87
N GLU A 81 36.17 -6.21 -10.66
CA GLU A 81 36.70 -5.70 -11.93
C GLU A 81 38.05 -4.99 -11.72
N LEU A 82 38.12 -4.05 -10.77
CA LEU A 82 39.34 -3.29 -10.50
C LEU A 82 40.48 -4.20 -10.01
N ARG A 83 40.20 -5.11 -9.07
CA ARG A 83 41.20 -6.12 -8.61
C ARG A 83 41.70 -7.00 -9.76
N SER A 84 40.80 -7.48 -10.61
CA SER A 84 41.13 -8.30 -11.79
C SER A 84 42.01 -7.54 -12.80
N ARG A 85 41.71 -6.25 -13.04
CA ARG A 85 42.52 -5.39 -13.92
C ARG A 85 43.94 -5.17 -13.35
N VAL A 86 44.07 -4.91 -12.05
CA VAL A 86 45.38 -4.74 -11.41
C VAL A 86 46.20 -6.03 -11.44
N GLU A 87 45.59 -7.20 -11.19
CA GLU A 87 46.25 -8.50 -11.30
C GLU A 87 46.71 -8.81 -12.74
N THR A 88 45.86 -8.49 -13.73
CA THR A 88 46.17 -8.66 -15.15
C THR A 88 47.36 -7.77 -15.55
N ALA A 89 47.36 -6.50 -15.15
CA ALA A 89 48.45 -5.58 -15.41
C ALA A 89 49.75 -5.98 -14.68
N ARG A 90 49.66 -6.49 -13.44
CA ARG A 90 50.80 -7.05 -12.68
C ARG A 90 51.43 -8.24 -13.38
N THR A 91 50.61 -9.15 -13.91
CA THR A 91 51.08 -10.33 -14.63
C THR A 91 51.83 -9.91 -15.89
N ARG A 92 51.20 -9.08 -16.74
CA ARG A 92 51.80 -8.47 -17.94
C ARG A 92 53.11 -7.73 -17.64
N PHE A 93 53.15 -6.98 -16.55
CA PHE A 93 54.34 -6.27 -16.08
C PHE A 93 55.49 -7.23 -15.77
N ARG A 94 55.24 -8.27 -14.96
CA ARG A 94 56.27 -9.25 -14.55
C ARG A 94 56.79 -10.06 -15.73
N GLU A 95 55.92 -10.51 -16.63
CA GLU A 95 56.29 -11.21 -17.86
C GLU A 95 57.24 -10.36 -18.73
N ARG A 96 56.84 -9.11 -19.02
CA ARG A 96 57.59 -8.20 -19.88
C ARG A 96 58.91 -7.75 -19.26
N LEU A 97 58.94 -7.51 -17.94
CA LEU A 97 60.19 -7.18 -17.26
C LEU A 97 61.13 -8.38 -17.21
N THR A 98 60.63 -9.60 -16.99
CA THR A 98 61.44 -10.82 -17.06
C THR A 98 62.04 -11.01 -18.46
N ALA A 99 61.25 -10.81 -19.51
CA ALA A 99 61.73 -10.85 -20.90
C ALA A 99 62.78 -9.74 -21.18
N ALA A 100 62.54 -8.51 -20.74
CA ALA A 100 63.46 -7.38 -20.90
C ALA A 100 64.76 -7.50 -20.07
N LEU A 101 64.77 -8.36 -19.04
CA LEU A 101 65.94 -8.75 -18.26
C LEU A 101 66.58 -10.08 -18.74
N GLY A 102 66.25 -10.54 -19.95
CA GLY A 102 66.87 -11.73 -20.57
C GLY A 102 66.44 -13.06 -19.93
N GLY A 103 65.21 -13.13 -19.41
CA GLY A 103 64.69 -14.30 -18.70
C GLY A 103 64.99 -14.31 -17.19
N ARG A 104 65.79 -13.36 -16.68
CA ARG A 104 66.09 -13.26 -15.25
C ARG A 104 64.90 -12.71 -14.46
N THR A 105 64.58 -13.35 -13.34
CA THR A 105 63.60 -12.86 -12.36
C THR A 105 63.93 -11.42 -11.92
N PRO A 106 62.95 -10.49 -11.96
CA PRO A 106 63.10 -9.14 -11.41
C PRO A 106 63.44 -9.14 -9.92
N ARG A 107 64.18 -8.12 -9.47
CA ARG A 107 64.57 -7.86 -8.07
C ARG A 107 64.43 -6.37 -7.77
N ALA A 108 64.34 -5.98 -6.50
CA ALA A 108 64.26 -4.57 -6.08
C ALA A 108 65.33 -3.64 -6.74
N ALA A 109 66.55 -4.14 -6.96
CA ALA A 109 67.63 -3.42 -7.63
C ALA A 109 67.41 -3.16 -9.14
N ASP A 110 66.39 -3.77 -9.77
CA ASP A 110 65.97 -3.51 -11.15
C ASP A 110 65.03 -2.30 -11.26
N ALA A 111 64.51 -1.78 -10.14
CA ALA A 111 63.75 -0.54 -10.11
C ALA A 111 64.62 0.65 -10.56
N GLY A 112 64.03 1.58 -11.31
CA GLY A 112 64.75 2.71 -11.91
C GLY A 112 65.64 2.37 -13.13
N THR A 113 65.80 1.09 -13.49
CA THR A 113 66.58 0.71 -14.68
C THR A 113 65.86 1.04 -16.00
N MET A 114 66.61 1.17 -17.09
CA MET A 114 66.06 1.40 -18.44
C MET A 114 65.05 0.33 -18.89
N PRO A 115 65.26 -0.99 -18.66
CA PRO A 115 64.24 -2.01 -18.89
C PRO A 115 62.93 -1.75 -18.12
N TYR A 116 63.01 -1.42 -16.83
CA TYR A 116 61.84 -1.09 -16.00
C TYR A 116 61.08 0.12 -16.52
N ALA A 117 61.76 1.24 -16.74
CA ALA A 117 61.15 2.47 -17.24
C ALA A 117 60.46 2.26 -18.62
N ARG A 118 61.06 1.43 -19.49
CA ARG A 118 60.49 1.04 -20.78
C ARG A 118 59.22 0.20 -20.61
N VAL A 119 59.23 -0.80 -19.73
CA VAL A 119 58.05 -1.67 -19.50
C VAL A 119 56.89 -0.90 -18.88
N LEU A 120 57.15 0.00 -17.91
CA LEU A 120 56.11 0.91 -17.40
C LEU A 120 55.56 1.83 -18.50
N SER A 121 56.45 2.45 -19.29
CA SER A 121 56.05 3.35 -20.39
C SER A 121 55.23 2.65 -21.47
N GLN A 122 55.44 1.35 -21.68
CA GLN A 122 54.64 0.53 -22.59
C GLN A 122 53.29 0.17 -21.95
N LEU A 123 53.27 -0.30 -20.70
CA LEU A 123 52.05 -0.69 -20.00
C LEU A 123 51.09 0.51 -19.82
N ALA A 124 51.62 1.70 -19.56
CA ALA A 124 50.86 2.96 -19.49
C ALA A 124 50.17 3.36 -20.82
N ARG A 125 50.67 2.87 -21.97
CA ARG A 125 50.05 3.09 -23.29
C ARG A 125 48.96 2.08 -23.59
N GLU A 126 49.12 0.84 -23.11
CA GLU A 126 48.22 -0.28 -23.41
C GLU A 126 47.04 -0.41 -22.42
N GLU A 127 47.27 -0.22 -21.12
CA GLU A 127 46.20 -0.21 -20.09
C GLU A 127 45.38 1.10 -20.11
N GLY A 128 45.81 2.08 -20.92
CA GLY A 128 45.25 3.42 -21.04
C GLY A 128 45.62 4.34 -19.88
N ARG A 129 45.17 5.60 -19.97
CA ARG A 129 45.35 6.58 -18.89
C ARG A 129 44.54 6.15 -17.66
N GLY A 130 45.21 6.00 -16.52
CA GLY A 130 44.57 5.88 -15.21
C GLY A 130 45.27 4.92 -14.25
N LEU A 131 45.88 3.82 -14.70
CA LEU A 131 46.52 2.85 -13.80
C LEU A 131 47.72 3.50 -13.07
N PRO A 132 47.75 3.57 -11.71
CA PRO A 132 48.77 4.31 -10.96
C PRO A 132 50.08 3.51 -10.85
N LEU A 133 50.75 3.37 -11.98
CA LEU A 133 51.95 2.54 -12.15
C LEU A 133 53.13 2.98 -11.30
N ASP A 134 53.26 4.27 -10.97
CA ASP A 134 54.34 4.77 -10.11
C ASP A 134 54.25 4.24 -8.67
N ALA A 135 53.02 3.98 -8.18
CA ALA A 135 52.77 3.43 -6.85
C ALA A 135 52.71 1.88 -6.83
N LEU A 136 52.34 1.26 -7.96
CA LEU A 136 52.24 -0.20 -8.09
C LEU A 136 53.56 -0.86 -8.53
N GLY A 137 54.26 -0.28 -9.50
CA GLY A 137 55.46 -0.81 -10.13
C GLY A 137 56.59 -1.20 -9.16
N PRO A 138 56.95 -0.36 -8.16
CA PRO A 138 57.97 -0.71 -7.17
C PRO A 138 57.60 -1.97 -6.36
N ARG A 139 56.34 -2.09 -5.92
CA ARG A 139 55.85 -3.24 -5.15
C ARG A 139 55.83 -4.52 -5.99
N TRP A 140 55.41 -4.41 -7.25
CA TRP A 140 55.41 -5.52 -8.21
C TRP A 140 56.81 -6.05 -8.53
N ILE A 141 57.85 -5.19 -8.49
CA ILE A 141 59.25 -5.63 -8.57
C ILE A 141 59.69 -6.33 -7.28
N SER A 142 59.39 -5.76 -6.10
CA SER A 142 59.75 -6.34 -4.81
C SER A 142 59.04 -7.68 -4.51
N GLY A 143 58.00 -8.03 -5.28
CA GLY A 143 57.17 -9.21 -5.03
C GLY A 143 56.20 -9.03 -3.86
N GLU A 144 55.96 -7.79 -3.43
CA GLU A 144 55.05 -7.47 -2.33
C GLU A 144 53.58 -7.71 -2.70
N PRO A 145 52.74 -8.19 -1.77
CA PRO A 145 51.30 -8.28 -1.98
C PRO A 145 50.67 -6.88 -1.98
N ASP A 146 50.12 -6.47 -3.13
CA ASP A 146 49.33 -5.25 -3.29
C ASP A 146 47.94 -5.30 -2.62
N ALA A 147 47.50 -6.48 -2.13
CA ALA A 147 46.18 -6.70 -1.54
C ALA A 147 45.82 -5.72 -0.41
N THR A 148 46.77 -5.33 0.44
CA THR A 148 46.55 -4.34 1.52
C THR A 148 46.36 -2.93 0.96
N LEU A 149 47.24 -2.52 0.02
CA LEU A 149 47.19 -1.22 -0.64
C LEU A 149 45.87 -1.04 -1.43
N LEU A 150 45.47 -2.08 -2.17
CA LEU A 150 44.19 -2.10 -2.89
C LEU A 150 42.99 -2.08 -1.95
N THR A 151 43.11 -2.65 -0.74
CA THR A 151 41.99 -2.64 0.22
C THR A 151 41.76 -1.26 0.85
N GLU A 152 42.83 -0.49 1.04
CA GLU A 152 42.78 0.95 1.34
C GLU A 152 42.21 1.76 0.16
N TRP A 153 42.79 1.63 -1.04
CA TRP A 153 42.33 2.38 -2.21
C TRP A 153 40.88 2.10 -2.63
N LEU A 154 40.35 0.91 -2.32
CA LEU A 154 38.96 0.55 -2.60
C LEU A 154 37.96 1.01 -1.53
N ARG A 155 38.42 1.49 -0.36
CA ARG A 155 37.53 1.99 0.71
C ARG A 155 36.63 3.15 0.23
N PRO A 156 37.12 4.19 -0.45
CA PRO A 156 36.27 5.26 -0.99
C PRO A 156 35.28 4.76 -2.06
N LEU A 157 35.66 3.74 -2.85
CA LEU A 157 34.76 3.14 -3.84
C LEU A 157 33.57 2.45 -3.15
N ARG A 158 33.81 1.70 -2.06
CA ARG A 158 32.74 1.09 -1.25
C ARG A 158 31.81 2.14 -0.65
N GLU A 159 32.37 3.14 0.02
CA GLU A 159 31.61 4.19 0.72
C GLU A 159 30.73 5.02 -0.23
N VAL A 160 31.19 5.24 -1.47
CA VAL A 160 30.45 5.96 -2.50
C VAL A 160 29.47 5.05 -3.26
N MET A 161 29.84 3.82 -3.61
CA MET A 161 28.96 2.87 -4.32
C MET A 161 27.96 2.13 -3.42
N ALA A 162 28.03 2.30 -2.09
CA ALA A 162 26.95 1.95 -1.18
C ALA A 162 25.75 2.93 -1.24
N GLN A 163 25.92 4.09 -1.87
CA GLN A 163 24.86 5.07 -2.11
C GLN A 163 24.25 4.88 -3.50
N PRO A 164 22.99 5.28 -3.75
CA PRO A 164 22.38 5.17 -5.08
C PRO A 164 22.99 6.20 -6.05
N ILE A 165 23.67 5.72 -7.09
CA ILE A 165 24.33 6.48 -8.16
C ILE A 165 23.50 6.39 -9.43
N LEU A 166 23.02 7.56 -9.87
CA LEU A 166 22.22 7.80 -11.07
C LEU A 166 23.07 8.36 -12.22
N ALA A 167 22.55 8.29 -13.44
CA ALA A 167 23.17 8.89 -14.61
C ALA A 167 23.09 10.42 -14.53
N SER A 168 21.87 10.96 -14.48
CA SER A 168 21.62 12.40 -14.37
C SER A 168 20.23 12.69 -13.81
N ARG A 169 20.17 13.20 -12.58
CA ARG A 169 18.91 13.50 -11.86
C ARG A 169 17.89 14.34 -12.67
N VAL A 170 18.38 15.17 -13.59
CA VAL A 170 17.55 16.07 -14.41
C VAL A 170 16.87 15.28 -15.53
N ASP A 171 17.66 14.54 -16.31
CA ASP A 171 17.21 13.77 -17.47
C ASP A 171 16.40 12.53 -17.04
N ASP A 172 16.73 11.96 -15.87
CA ASP A 172 15.99 10.89 -15.21
C ASP A 172 14.53 11.30 -14.84
N GLY A 173 14.22 12.59 -14.80
CA GLY A 173 12.89 13.13 -14.51
C GLY A 173 12.48 13.02 -13.03
N LEU A 174 13.46 12.99 -12.11
CA LEU A 174 13.23 12.81 -10.69
C LEU A 174 12.71 14.10 -10.02
N PRO A 175 11.65 14.04 -9.18
CA PRO A 175 11.11 15.21 -8.50
C PRO A 175 12.13 15.84 -7.54
N ALA A 176 12.39 17.14 -7.70
CA ALA A 176 13.41 17.85 -6.94
C ALA A 176 13.10 17.87 -5.44
N GLY A 177 14.01 17.32 -4.62
CA GLY A 177 13.92 17.34 -3.16
C GLY A 177 12.97 16.32 -2.53
N GLN A 178 12.08 15.67 -3.29
CA GLN A 178 11.15 14.68 -2.76
C GLN A 178 11.89 13.38 -2.35
N ALA A 179 11.41 12.70 -1.30
CA ALA A 179 11.90 11.37 -0.96
C ALA A 179 11.54 10.33 -2.04
N VAL A 180 12.39 9.32 -2.18
CA VAL A 180 12.29 8.25 -3.17
C VAL A 180 12.24 6.88 -2.46
N ARG A 181 11.64 5.87 -3.09
CA ARG A 181 11.61 4.51 -2.56
C ARG A 181 12.61 3.63 -3.32
N LEU A 182 13.61 3.12 -2.62
CA LEU A 182 14.59 2.18 -3.19
C LEU A 182 14.02 0.76 -3.24
N VAL A 183 14.04 0.16 -4.43
CA VAL A 183 13.71 -1.25 -4.67
C VAL A 183 15.02 -1.97 -5.00
N ALA A 184 15.39 -2.93 -4.17
CA ALA A 184 16.55 -3.77 -4.44
C ALA A 184 16.22 -4.73 -5.60
N VAL A 185 16.98 -4.67 -6.70
CA VAL A 185 16.81 -5.52 -7.89
C VAL A 185 18.11 -6.20 -8.29
N ARG A 186 17.99 -7.36 -8.96
CA ARG A 186 19.14 -8.17 -9.42
C ARG A 186 19.91 -7.52 -10.57
N SER A 187 19.20 -6.92 -11.53
CA SER A 187 19.76 -6.07 -12.59
C SER A 187 18.92 -4.80 -12.73
N LEU A 188 19.55 -3.72 -13.18
CA LEU A 188 18.90 -2.45 -13.51
C LEU A 188 18.04 -2.52 -14.77
N ASP A 189 18.29 -3.49 -15.66
CA ASP A 189 17.54 -3.67 -16.90
C ASP A 189 16.17 -4.33 -16.64
N GLN A 190 16.06 -5.12 -15.56
CA GLN A 190 14.86 -5.88 -15.24
C GLN A 190 13.85 -5.00 -14.48
N ALA A 191 12.56 -5.15 -14.78
CA ALA A 191 11.49 -4.54 -14.00
C ALA A 191 11.36 -5.26 -12.64
N PRO A 192 11.04 -4.55 -11.54
CA PRO A 192 10.92 -5.15 -10.22
C PRO A 192 9.66 -6.01 -10.13
N SER A 193 9.79 -7.20 -9.52
CA SER A 193 8.62 -8.03 -9.24
C SER A 193 7.71 -7.40 -8.19
N ALA A 194 6.43 -7.79 -8.16
CA ALA A 194 5.48 -7.30 -7.15
C ALA A 194 5.97 -7.53 -5.71
N ALA A 195 6.63 -8.67 -5.44
CA ALA A 195 7.20 -8.99 -4.14
C ALA A 195 8.40 -8.10 -3.77
N GLU A 196 9.19 -7.62 -4.75
CA GLU A 196 10.27 -6.65 -4.52
C GLU A 196 9.70 -5.24 -4.29
N LEU A 197 8.62 -4.87 -4.99
CA LEU A 197 7.89 -3.60 -4.76
C LEU A 197 7.21 -3.55 -3.38
N GLU A 198 6.72 -4.67 -2.87
CA GLU A 198 6.18 -4.75 -1.51
C GLU A 198 7.30 -4.65 -0.46
N LYS A 199 8.38 -5.43 -0.62
CA LYS A 199 9.57 -5.44 0.27
C LYS A 199 10.46 -4.19 0.19
N ALA A 200 10.21 -3.28 -0.75
CA ALA A 200 11.04 -2.11 -0.97
C ALA A 200 11.13 -1.21 0.28
N GLY A 201 12.29 -0.58 0.47
CA GLY A 201 12.71 -0.02 1.75
C GLY A 201 11.94 1.22 2.22
N PRO A 202 12.33 1.78 3.39
CA PRO A 202 11.83 3.07 3.87
C PRO A 202 12.17 4.20 2.87
N PRO A 203 11.47 5.35 2.96
CA PRO A 203 11.77 6.51 2.12
C PRO A 203 13.21 7.00 2.32
N VAL A 204 13.90 7.21 1.21
CA VAL A 204 15.28 7.71 1.14
C VAL A 204 15.27 9.16 0.64
N ALA A 205 16.04 10.04 1.30
CA ALA A 205 16.06 11.46 0.98
C ALA A 205 16.83 11.74 -0.33
N ALA A 206 16.33 12.67 -1.15
CA ALA A 206 17.01 13.08 -2.38
C ALA A 206 18.42 13.69 -2.18
N SER A 207 18.86 13.93 -0.94
CA SER A 207 20.23 14.33 -0.61
C SER A 207 21.24 13.19 -0.71
N THR A 208 20.84 11.93 -0.49
CA THR A 208 21.75 10.75 -0.49
C THR A 208 21.95 10.14 -1.87
N LEU A 209 21.19 10.58 -2.88
CA LEU A 209 21.37 10.18 -4.27
C LEU A 209 22.62 10.85 -4.84
N LEU A 210 23.45 10.13 -5.57
CA LEU A 210 24.60 10.68 -6.29
C LEU A 210 24.33 10.65 -7.80
N SER A 211 25.00 11.53 -8.54
CA SER A 211 25.20 11.34 -9.98
C SER A 211 26.60 10.80 -10.22
N VAL A 212 26.84 10.06 -11.31
CA VAL A 212 28.18 9.52 -11.64
C VAL A 212 29.28 10.61 -11.54
N PRO A 213 29.12 11.84 -12.08
CA PRO A 213 30.14 12.90 -11.93
C PRO A 213 30.36 13.36 -10.48
N ARG A 214 29.33 13.34 -9.62
CA ARG A 214 29.47 13.68 -8.19
C ARG A 214 30.16 12.55 -7.42
N ALA A 215 29.79 11.30 -7.68
CA ALA A 215 30.41 10.12 -7.10
C ALA A 215 31.92 10.07 -7.43
N ARG A 216 32.30 10.32 -8.68
CA ARG A 216 33.72 10.41 -9.10
C ARG A 216 34.50 11.48 -8.32
N ARG A 217 33.97 12.70 -8.25
CA ARG A 217 34.59 13.80 -7.49
C ARG A 217 34.72 13.50 -5.99
N LEU A 218 33.76 12.80 -5.39
CA LEU A 218 33.85 12.39 -3.98
C LEU A 218 35.01 11.41 -3.75
N ILE A 219 35.18 10.41 -4.63
CA ILE A 219 36.32 9.48 -4.59
C ILE A 219 37.63 10.24 -4.80
N GLU A 220 37.74 11.07 -5.85
CA GLU A 220 38.92 11.89 -6.12
C GLU A 220 39.31 12.76 -4.92
N SER A 221 38.33 13.35 -4.22
CA SER A 221 38.57 14.20 -3.04
C SER A 221 39.01 13.45 -1.77
N HIS A 222 38.95 12.11 -1.74
CA HIS A 222 39.46 11.32 -0.62
C HIS A 222 40.98 11.13 -0.68
N PHE A 223 41.59 11.23 -1.87
CA PHE A 223 43.02 11.03 -2.05
C PHE A 223 43.80 12.35 -1.89
N PRO A 224 44.96 12.33 -1.21
CA PRO A 224 45.81 13.51 -1.08
C PRO A 224 46.46 13.89 -2.42
N SER A 225 47.06 15.08 -2.51
CA SER A 225 47.54 15.67 -3.76
C SER A 225 48.71 14.92 -4.42
N ASP A 226 49.42 14.06 -3.69
CA ASP A 226 50.42 13.11 -4.19
C ASP A 226 49.80 11.87 -4.88
N GLN A 227 48.51 11.60 -4.66
CA GLN A 227 47.80 10.39 -5.12
C GLN A 227 46.64 10.70 -6.06
N ILE A 228 46.66 11.84 -6.76
CA ILE A 228 45.60 12.27 -7.70
C ILE A 228 45.31 11.21 -8.78
N GLU A 229 46.34 10.56 -9.34
CA GLU A 229 46.14 9.50 -10.35
C GLU A 229 45.51 8.23 -9.74
N VAL A 230 45.77 7.93 -8.47
CA VAL A 230 45.04 6.85 -7.75
C VAL A 230 43.56 7.24 -7.63
N GLY A 231 43.26 8.46 -7.18
CA GLY A 231 41.89 8.94 -7.08
C GLY A 231 41.12 8.86 -8.40
N ARG A 232 41.76 9.28 -9.50
CA ARG A 232 41.24 9.15 -10.88
C ARG A 232 41.06 7.69 -11.30
N PHE A 233 42.00 6.80 -10.95
CA PHE A 233 41.89 5.37 -11.24
C PHE A 233 40.65 4.76 -10.60
N ILE A 234 40.50 4.93 -9.27
CA ILE A 234 39.37 4.39 -8.52
C ILE A 234 38.06 5.02 -9.01
N ALA A 235 38.03 6.34 -9.24
CA ALA A 235 36.86 7.04 -9.77
C ALA A 235 36.45 6.57 -11.18
N SER A 236 37.38 6.14 -12.03
CA SER A 236 37.03 5.63 -13.37
C SER A 236 36.14 4.37 -13.32
N HIS A 237 36.25 3.56 -12.26
CA HIS A 237 35.45 2.35 -12.04
C HIS A 237 34.09 2.61 -11.35
N VAL A 238 33.73 3.88 -11.10
CA VAL A 238 32.36 4.23 -10.67
C VAL A 238 31.36 3.85 -11.75
N ARG A 239 30.50 2.88 -11.44
CA ARG A 239 29.38 2.41 -12.26
C ARG A 239 28.05 3.01 -11.78
N LEU A 240 27.06 3.01 -12.67
CA LEU A 240 25.65 3.21 -12.33
C LEU A 240 25.18 2.06 -11.44
N ASN A 241 24.44 2.35 -10.35
CA ASN A 241 23.83 1.31 -9.52
C ASN A 241 22.34 1.58 -9.21
N ALA A 242 21.76 2.68 -9.72
CA ALA A 242 20.35 3.03 -9.55
C ALA A 242 19.76 3.65 -10.83
N VAL A 243 18.47 3.39 -11.08
CA VAL A 243 17.73 3.84 -12.28
C VAL A 243 16.28 4.23 -11.90
N PRO A 244 15.72 5.34 -12.43
CA PRO A 244 14.31 5.67 -12.28
C PRO A 244 13.39 4.61 -12.89
N ASP A 245 12.32 4.25 -12.19
CA ASP A 245 11.31 3.32 -12.69
C ASP A 245 9.93 3.99 -12.72
N LYS A 246 9.59 4.52 -13.90
CA LYS A 246 8.33 5.24 -14.15
C LYS A 246 7.14 4.27 -14.13
N GLU A 247 7.27 3.09 -14.73
CA GLU A 247 6.22 2.06 -14.80
C GLU A 247 5.93 1.46 -13.41
N ALA A 248 6.95 1.19 -12.60
CA ALA A 248 6.77 0.79 -11.20
C ALA A 248 6.13 1.90 -10.36
N THR A 249 6.51 3.17 -10.59
CA THR A 249 5.89 4.31 -9.91
C THR A 249 4.41 4.47 -10.29
N GLU A 250 4.08 4.31 -11.57
CA GLU A 250 2.72 4.45 -12.09
C GLU A 250 1.81 3.28 -11.70
N SER A 251 2.32 2.05 -11.68
CA SER A 251 1.56 0.89 -11.18
C SER A 251 1.32 0.96 -9.65
N LEU A 252 2.28 1.46 -8.86
CA LEU A 252 2.04 1.76 -7.43
C LEU A 252 1.04 2.90 -7.24
N ARG A 253 1.08 3.95 -8.07
CA ARG A 253 0.06 5.01 -8.08
C ARG A 253 -1.32 4.45 -8.40
N ALA A 254 -1.47 3.67 -9.47
CA ALA A 254 -2.74 3.07 -9.86
C ALA A 254 -3.35 2.23 -8.72
N ARG A 255 -2.57 1.30 -8.13
CA ARG A 255 -2.99 0.49 -6.98
C ARG A 255 -3.36 1.30 -5.73
N ARG A 256 -2.77 2.49 -5.53
CA ARG A 256 -3.05 3.37 -4.39
C ARG A 256 -4.22 4.33 -4.64
N ILE A 257 -4.54 4.60 -5.90
CA ILE A 257 -5.67 5.40 -6.39
C ILE A 257 -6.94 4.54 -6.52
N GLU A 258 -6.79 3.23 -6.70
CA GLU A 258 -7.88 2.26 -6.73
C GLU A 258 -8.72 2.31 -5.44
N GLY A 259 -10.05 2.20 -5.58
CA GLY A 259 -11.01 2.38 -4.47
C GLY A 259 -11.17 3.80 -3.92
N VAL A 260 -10.21 4.72 -4.15
CA VAL A 260 -10.28 6.09 -3.64
C VAL A 260 -11.47 6.84 -4.27
N THR A 261 -12.41 7.25 -3.42
CA THR A 261 -13.60 8.02 -3.77
C THR A 261 -13.89 9.07 -2.68
N ALA A 262 -14.25 10.27 -3.10
CA ALA A 262 -14.83 11.28 -2.23
C ALA A 262 -16.35 11.20 -2.35
N ASN A 263 -17.05 11.20 -1.22
CA ASN A 263 -18.50 11.04 -1.18
C ASN A 263 -19.16 12.25 -0.50
N ASP A 264 -20.06 12.90 -1.20
CA ASP A 264 -20.92 13.94 -0.62
C ASP A 264 -22.13 13.26 0.04
N SER A 265 -22.53 13.74 1.21
CA SER A 265 -23.73 13.32 1.93
C SER A 265 -24.78 14.42 1.91
N PHE A 266 -25.98 14.08 1.46
CA PHE A 266 -27.15 14.95 1.49
C PHE A 266 -28.15 14.39 2.51
N GLU A 267 -28.57 15.22 3.46
CA GLU A 267 -29.60 14.86 4.43
C GLU A 267 -31.02 15.09 3.87
N ALA A 268 -32.02 14.41 4.45
CA ALA A 268 -33.41 14.61 4.05
C ALA A 268 -33.85 16.07 4.30
N GLY A 269 -34.41 16.73 3.28
CA GLY A 269 -34.76 18.15 3.31
C GLY A 269 -33.63 19.11 2.92
N GLN A 270 -32.42 18.62 2.63
CA GLN A 270 -31.31 19.46 2.15
C GLN A 270 -31.48 19.84 0.68
N VAL A 271 -31.19 21.10 0.34
CA VAL A 271 -31.14 21.55 -1.07
C VAL A 271 -29.89 20.96 -1.74
N VAL A 272 -30.10 20.17 -2.80
CA VAL A 272 -29.06 19.51 -3.61
C VAL A 272 -28.56 20.45 -4.71
N VAL A 273 -29.48 21.20 -5.35
CA VAL A 273 -29.19 22.19 -6.40
C VAL A 273 -30.08 23.40 -6.18
N ARG A 274 -29.52 24.61 -6.25
CA ARG A 274 -30.30 25.86 -6.11
C ARG A 274 -30.79 26.38 -7.45
N ARG A 275 -31.95 27.03 -7.46
CA ARG A 275 -32.47 27.79 -8.60
C ARG A 275 -31.43 28.81 -9.08
N GLY A 276 -31.14 28.82 -10.39
CA GLY A 276 -30.11 29.67 -10.99
C GLY A 276 -28.68 29.08 -10.96
N GLN A 277 -28.43 27.97 -10.25
CA GLN A 277 -27.16 27.25 -10.31
C GLN A 277 -27.00 26.57 -11.68
N ARG A 278 -25.77 26.55 -12.23
CA ARG A 278 -25.45 25.73 -13.39
C ARG A 278 -25.20 24.28 -12.96
N ILE A 279 -25.71 23.34 -13.74
CA ILE A 279 -25.59 21.90 -13.50
C ILE A 279 -24.18 21.45 -13.87
N ASP A 280 -23.31 21.33 -12.87
CA ASP A 280 -21.98 20.74 -12.97
C ASP A 280 -22.02 19.19 -12.88
N ARG A 281 -20.85 18.53 -12.88
CA ARG A 281 -20.76 17.06 -12.85
C ARG A 281 -21.14 16.47 -11.50
N ALA A 282 -20.94 17.19 -10.40
CA ALA A 282 -21.33 16.74 -9.07
C ALA A 282 -22.85 16.88 -8.87
N ALA A 283 -23.44 18.00 -9.29
CA ALA A 283 -24.88 18.21 -9.33
C ALA A 283 -25.60 17.13 -10.18
N LEU A 284 -25.10 16.83 -11.38
CA LEU A 284 -25.68 15.80 -12.24
C LEU A 284 -25.57 14.40 -11.61
N ALA A 285 -24.42 14.06 -10.99
CA ALA A 285 -24.27 12.81 -10.25
C ALA A 285 -25.23 12.73 -9.04
N ALA A 286 -25.43 13.84 -8.32
CA ALA A 286 -26.34 13.89 -7.18
C ALA A 286 -27.81 13.72 -7.59
N LEU A 287 -28.23 14.33 -8.69
CA LEU A 287 -29.57 14.13 -9.26
C LEU A 287 -29.78 12.68 -9.74
N ALA A 288 -28.77 12.05 -10.36
CA ALA A 288 -28.84 10.65 -10.77
C ALA A 288 -28.99 9.70 -9.57
N ALA A 289 -28.17 9.86 -8.53
CA ALA A 289 -28.27 9.06 -7.31
C ALA A 289 -29.59 9.28 -6.56
N MET A 290 -30.07 10.53 -6.47
CA MET A 290 -31.36 10.87 -5.87
C MET A 290 -32.53 10.19 -6.61
N ARG A 291 -32.48 10.11 -7.95
CA ARG A 291 -33.46 9.38 -8.77
C ARG A 291 -33.45 7.88 -8.47
N GLU A 292 -32.27 7.26 -8.42
CA GLU A 292 -32.13 5.84 -8.08
C GLU A 292 -32.72 5.53 -6.69
N LYS A 293 -32.38 6.33 -5.67
CA LYS A 293 -32.90 6.13 -4.31
C LYS A 293 -34.40 6.46 -4.20
N SER A 294 -34.93 7.41 -4.96
CA SER A 294 -36.37 7.69 -4.97
C SER A 294 -37.18 6.55 -5.61
N VAL A 295 -36.67 5.90 -6.67
CA VAL A 295 -37.27 4.67 -7.23
C VAL A 295 -37.27 3.53 -6.20
N ILE A 296 -36.15 3.32 -5.48
CA ILE A 296 -36.10 2.32 -4.41
C ILE A 296 -37.12 2.64 -3.30
N GLY A 297 -37.29 3.91 -2.93
CA GLY A 297 -38.31 4.35 -1.98
C GLY A 297 -39.75 4.10 -2.44
N THR A 298 -40.06 4.29 -3.75
CA THR A 298 -41.39 3.96 -4.28
C THR A 298 -41.65 2.46 -4.38
N LEU A 299 -40.61 1.64 -4.53
CA LEU A 299 -40.71 0.18 -4.46
C LEU A 299 -40.90 -0.31 -3.01
N GLN A 300 -40.15 0.24 -2.04
CA GLN A 300 -40.32 -0.10 -0.63
C GLN A 300 -41.71 0.28 -0.09
N THR A 301 -42.25 1.43 -0.48
CA THR A 301 -43.61 1.84 -0.09
C THR A 301 -44.70 0.98 -0.74
N ARG A 302 -44.50 0.48 -1.97
CA ARG A 302 -45.39 -0.54 -2.58
C ARG A 302 -45.33 -1.87 -1.84
N LEU A 303 -44.13 -2.39 -1.58
CA LEU A 303 -43.95 -3.65 -0.83
C LEU A 303 -44.53 -3.57 0.60
N ALA A 304 -44.37 -2.43 1.29
CA ALA A 304 -45.00 -2.20 2.59
C ALA A 304 -46.53 -2.15 2.50
N ALA A 305 -47.10 -1.55 1.44
CA ALA A 305 -48.54 -1.56 1.21
C ALA A 305 -49.06 -2.99 0.95
N GLU A 306 -48.39 -3.76 0.07
CA GLU A 306 -48.73 -5.16 -0.22
C GLU A 306 -48.62 -6.05 1.03
N GLN A 307 -47.55 -5.90 1.83
CA GLN A 307 -47.41 -6.60 3.11
C GLN A 307 -48.50 -6.21 4.12
N SER A 308 -48.94 -4.94 4.15
CA SER A 308 -50.06 -4.51 5.00
C SER A 308 -51.41 -5.13 4.58
N VAL A 309 -51.61 -5.37 3.27
CA VAL A 309 -52.78 -6.06 2.74
C VAL A 309 -52.70 -7.56 3.04
N ALA A 310 -51.54 -8.19 2.83
CA ALA A 310 -51.30 -9.59 3.21
C ALA A 310 -51.49 -9.83 4.72
N GLY A 311 -51.06 -8.88 5.57
CA GLY A 311 -51.27 -8.91 7.02
C GLY A 311 -52.75 -8.76 7.43
N ARG A 312 -53.55 -8.01 6.68
CA ARG A 312 -55.01 -7.96 6.87
C ARG A 312 -55.68 -9.26 6.43
N ILE A 313 -55.25 -9.85 5.32
CA ILE A 313 -55.75 -11.15 4.85
C ILE A 313 -55.42 -12.25 5.88
N SER A 314 -54.21 -12.28 6.42
CA SER A 314 -53.83 -13.26 7.46
C SER A 314 -54.54 -13.04 8.79
N GLN A 315 -54.83 -11.78 9.18
CA GLN A 315 -55.73 -11.52 10.31
C GLN A 315 -57.15 -11.99 10.03
N GLN A 316 -57.68 -11.82 8.82
CA GLN A 316 -59.03 -12.31 8.47
C GLN A 316 -59.10 -13.83 8.48
N THR A 317 -58.10 -14.55 7.94
CA THR A 317 -58.05 -16.02 8.10
C THR A 317 -57.78 -16.45 9.54
N PHE A 318 -57.05 -15.67 10.36
CA PHE A 318 -56.91 -15.96 11.79
C PHE A 318 -58.23 -15.75 12.57
N TRP A 319 -59.05 -14.76 12.22
CA TRP A 319 -60.39 -14.59 12.81
C TRP A 319 -61.38 -15.65 12.32
N ILE A 320 -61.30 -16.09 11.06
CA ILE A 320 -62.13 -17.20 10.54
C ILE A 320 -61.71 -18.53 11.18
N ALA A 321 -60.42 -18.86 11.17
CA ALA A 321 -59.88 -20.07 11.78
C ALA A 321 -60.04 -20.05 13.31
N GLY A 322 -59.86 -18.90 13.95
CA GLY A 322 -60.10 -18.69 15.38
C GLY A 322 -61.58 -18.75 15.76
N GLY A 323 -62.49 -18.33 14.87
CA GLY A 323 -63.93 -18.53 15.02
C GLY A 323 -64.32 -20.01 14.88
N LEU A 324 -63.76 -20.71 13.90
CA LEU A 324 -64.02 -22.13 13.65
C LEU A 324 -63.42 -23.02 14.76
N ALA A 325 -62.19 -22.71 15.19
CA ALA A 325 -61.56 -23.29 16.38
C ALA A 325 -62.29 -22.88 17.67
N GLY A 326 -62.90 -21.70 17.73
CA GLY A 326 -63.74 -21.24 18.82
C GLY A 326 -65.03 -22.06 18.94
N VAL A 327 -65.72 -22.34 17.82
CA VAL A 327 -66.87 -23.26 17.77
C VAL A 327 -66.43 -24.69 18.14
N GLY A 328 -65.29 -25.14 17.62
CA GLY A 328 -64.68 -26.42 18.01
C GLY A 328 -64.32 -26.49 19.50
N LEU A 329 -63.81 -25.42 20.08
CA LEU A 329 -63.52 -25.29 21.51
C LEU A 329 -64.76 -25.13 22.36
N ILE A 330 -65.86 -24.57 21.86
CA ILE A 330 -67.16 -24.56 22.55
C ILE A 330 -67.73 -25.98 22.60
N LEU A 331 -67.71 -26.71 21.49
CA LEU A 331 -68.07 -28.14 21.45
C LEU A 331 -67.18 -28.98 22.38
N ALA A 332 -65.86 -28.78 22.32
CA ALA A 332 -64.91 -29.46 23.20
C ALA A 332 -65.07 -29.04 24.67
N ALA A 333 -65.38 -27.78 24.98
CA ALA A 333 -65.60 -27.30 26.35
C ALA A 333 -66.95 -27.76 26.92
N ILE A 334 -67.97 -27.99 26.08
CA ILE A 334 -69.20 -28.69 26.49
C ILE A 334 -68.85 -30.14 26.87
N LEU A 335 -68.09 -30.85 26.02
CA LEU A 335 -67.60 -32.21 26.31
C LEU A 335 -66.64 -32.28 27.53
N TRP A 336 -65.85 -31.23 27.78
CA TRP A 336 -64.82 -31.21 28.84
C TRP A 336 -65.38 -30.72 30.18
N ARG A 337 -66.35 -29.80 30.19
CA ARG A 337 -67.14 -29.45 31.40
C ARG A 337 -67.91 -30.65 31.95
N LEU A 338 -68.21 -31.65 31.13
CA LEU A 338 -68.80 -32.92 31.55
C LEU A 338 -67.76 -33.88 32.18
N ARG A 339 -66.46 -33.56 32.23
CA ARG A 339 -65.41 -34.56 32.58
C ARG A 339 -64.35 -34.16 33.62
N ALA A 340 -64.13 -32.89 34.00
CA ALA A 340 -63.10 -32.56 35.01
C ALA A 340 -63.27 -31.27 35.85
N ARG A 341 -62.73 -31.30 37.08
CA ARG A 341 -62.40 -30.25 38.06
C ARG A 341 -61.20 -30.77 38.92
N PRO A 342 -60.45 -29.97 39.73
CA PRO A 342 -59.89 -28.60 39.55
C PRO A 342 -58.41 -28.44 40.09
N SER A 343 -57.92 -27.18 40.24
CA SER A 343 -56.68 -26.69 40.95
C SER A 343 -55.31 -26.71 40.20
N ALA A 344 -54.20 -26.00 40.54
CA ALA A 344 -53.84 -24.72 41.25
C ALA A 344 -52.27 -24.51 41.23
N ALA A 345 -51.57 -23.39 41.59
CA ALA A 345 -51.76 -21.92 41.48
C ALA A 345 -50.48 -21.11 41.97
N LEU A 346 -50.28 -19.83 41.53
CA LEU A 346 -49.31 -18.78 42.02
C LEU A 346 -47.77 -19.00 41.73
N VAL A 347 -46.77 -18.11 41.94
CA VAL A 347 -46.61 -16.75 42.58
C VAL A 347 -45.48 -15.86 41.90
N THR A 348 -44.85 -14.86 42.57
CA THR A 348 -43.89 -13.80 42.07
C THR A 348 -42.66 -13.57 43.04
N THR A 349 -41.72 -12.58 43.03
CA THR A 349 -41.39 -11.27 42.35
C THR A 349 -39.93 -10.77 42.65
N ASP A 350 -39.36 -9.82 41.87
CA ASP A 350 -38.25 -8.81 42.16
C ASP A 350 -36.83 -9.30 42.63
N GLY A 351 -35.74 -8.52 42.89
CA GLY A 351 -35.29 -7.08 42.80
C GLY A 351 -33.98 -6.83 43.66
N ALA A 352 -33.25 -5.70 43.78
CA ALA A 352 -32.95 -4.50 42.94
C ALA A 352 -31.84 -3.55 43.58
N SER A 353 -31.17 -2.65 42.82
CA SER A 353 -30.44 -1.38 43.23
C SER A 353 -28.93 -1.35 43.72
N LEU A 354 -28.44 -0.22 44.31
CA LEU A 354 -27.35 0.69 43.81
C LEU A 354 -26.44 1.47 44.86
N ALA A 355 -25.40 2.20 44.35
CA ALA A 355 -24.58 3.33 44.94
C ALA A 355 -23.51 3.04 46.06
N GLY A 356 -22.53 3.90 46.46
CA GLY A 356 -21.97 5.21 45.98
C GLY A 356 -21.01 5.90 47.02
N GLY A 357 -20.13 6.88 46.66
CA GLY A 357 -19.31 7.70 47.62
C GLY A 357 -18.06 8.46 47.06
N ASP A 358 -17.61 9.58 47.68
CA ASP A 358 -16.51 10.49 47.18
C ASP A 358 -15.82 11.33 48.30
N GLY A 359 -14.62 11.92 48.09
CA GLY A 359 -14.02 12.91 49.04
C GLY A 359 -12.51 13.28 49.06
N VAL A 360 -11.63 12.84 48.13
CA VAL A 360 -10.16 12.69 48.39
C VAL A 360 -9.25 13.92 48.07
N TRP A 361 -9.76 15.06 47.64
CA TRP A 361 -8.96 16.02 46.84
C TRP A 361 -8.15 17.12 47.56
N ARG A 362 -8.44 17.47 48.82
CA ARG A 362 -7.84 18.69 49.45
C ARG A 362 -6.42 18.55 50.01
N ASP A 363 -6.03 17.41 50.57
CA ASP A 363 -4.71 17.25 51.23
C ASP A 363 -3.50 17.35 50.28
N ARG A 364 -3.71 17.21 48.97
CA ARG A 364 -2.61 17.12 47.99
C ARG A 364 -1.96 18.47 47.66
N ALA A 365 -2.60 19.59 47.98
CA ALA A 365 -2.13 20.93 47.60
C ALA A 365 -0.93 21.42 48.45
N LEU A 366 -1.06 21.37 49.78
CA LEU A 366 -0.11 22.01 50.71
C LEU A 366 1.27 21.33 50.78
N ILE A 367 1.40 20.09 50.28
CA ILE A 367 2.67 19.33 50.26
C ILE A 367 3.57 19.77 49.08
N ALA A 368 3.05 20.54 48.12
CA ALA A 368 3.77 20.92 46.91
C ALA A 368 4.76 22.10 47.11
N GLU A 369 4.32 23.19 47.75
CA GLU A 369 5.09 24.46 47.80
C GLU A 369 6.40 24.31 48.59
N GLY A 370 6.37 23.63 49.74
CA GLY A 370 7.51 23.42 50.62
C GLY A 370 8.67 22.56 50.05
N LYS A 371 8.61 22.18 48.76
CA LYS A 371 9.69 21.51 48.01
C LYS A 371 10.39 22.41 46.98
N ALA A 372 9.83 23.56 46.63
CA ALA A 372 10.38 24.42 45.57
C ALA A 372 11.67 25.13 45.98
N GLU A 373 11.68 25.82 47.13
CA GLU A 373 12.77 26.73 47.52
C GLU A 373 14.10 26.00 47.77
N ARG A 374 14.06 24.81 48.40
CA ARG A 374 15.27 24.00 48.65
C ARG A 374 15.96 23.53 47.37
N ALA A 375 15.26 23.49 46.23
CA ALA A 375 15.85 23.12 44.95
C ALA A 375 16.73 24.22 44.35
N GLN A 376 16.38 25.51 44.56
CA GLN A 376 17.07 26.62 43.87
C GLN A 376 18.48 26.89 44.40
N GLN A 377 18.78 26.59 45.67
CA GLN A 377 20.12 26.80 46.24
C GLN A 377 21.14 25.74 45.78
N ALA A 378 20.71 24.49 45.57
CA ALA A 378 21.58 23.42 45.07
C ALA A 378 22.08 23.62 43.63
N ILE A 379 21.35 24.42 42.83
CA ILE A 379 21.60 24.60 41.39
C ILE A 379 22.82 25.50 41.09
N ARG A 380 23.29 26.34 42.03
CA ARG A 380 24.33 27.35 41.73
C ARG A 380 25.78 26.91 41.95
N SER A 381 26.05 25.79 42.62
CA SER A 381 27.43 25.33 42.90
C SER A 381 27.80 23.98 42.26
N GLY A 382 26.85 23.07 42.02
CA GLY A 382 27.14 21.71 41.53
C GLY A 382 27.21 21.53 40.00
N VAL A 383 26.66 22.45 39.22
CA VAL A 383 26.26 22.19 37.82
C VAL A 383 27.42 21.84 36.88
N MET A 384 28.57 22.54 36.92
CA MET A 384 29.66 22.26 35.98
C MET A 384 30.33 20.89 36.22
N GLY A 385 30.49 20.47 37.47
CA GLY A 385 31.00 19.14 37.80
C GLY A 385 30.02 18.05 37.41
N TRP A 386 28.75 18.23 37.77
CA TRP A 386 27.64 17.32 37.45
C TRP A 386 27.43 17.17 35.94
N MET A 387 27.55 18.24 35.16
CA MET A 387 27.33 18.20 33.71
C MET A 387 28.43 17.39 33.01
N ARG A 388 29.71 17.58 33.39
CA ARG A 388 30.82 16.77 32.87
C ARG A 388 30.66 15.28 33.21
N GLU A 389 30.36 14.97 34.47
CA GLU A 389 30.11 13.61 34.94
C GLU A 389 28.92 12.97 34.20
N ARG A 390 27.82 13.71 34.04
CA ARG A 390 26.62 13.23 33.37
C ARG A 390 26.80 13.06 31.86
N ILE A 391 27.71 13.78 31.21
CA ILE A 391 28.11 13.53 29.81
C ILE A 391 28.82 12.18 29.71
N PHE A 392 29.83 11.91 30.55
CA PHE A 392 30.52 10.61 30.55
C PHE A 392 29.55 9.46 30.89
N GLN A 393 28.75 9.59 31.95
CA GLN A 393 27.74 8.59 32.30
C GLN A 393 26.67 8.40 31.20
N ASN A 394 26.28 9.44 30.47
CA ASN A 394 25.37 9.30 29.35
C ASN A 394 26.02 8.58 28.16
N LEU A 395 27.30 8.84 27.86
CA LEU A 395 28.02 8.13 26.79
C LEU A 395 28.21 6.64 27.13
N PHE A 396 28.57 6.31 28.37
CA PHE A 396 28.61 4.91 28.82
C PHE A 396 27.22 4.26 28.79
N ARG A 397 26.17 4.91 29.32
CA ARG A 397 24.78 4.42 29.21
C ARG A 397 24.28 4.32 27.76
N GLN A 398 24.74 5.16 26.84
CA GLN A 398 24.41 5.05 25.41
C GLN A 398 25.11 3.85 24.77
N ARG A 399 26.38 3.58 25.11
CA ARG A 399 27.08 2.38 24.64
C ARG A 399 26.49 1.10 25.24
N GLU A 400 26.16 1.10 26.52
CA GLU A 400 25.46 0.02 27.22
C GLU A 400 24.07 -0.23 26.61
N ARG A 401 23.31 0.83 26.30
CA ARG A 401 22.03 0.72 25.57
C ARG A 401 22.19 0.23 24.14
N LEU A 402 23.28 0.54 23.44
CA LEU A 402 23.55 0.02 22.10
C LEU A 402 23.93 -1.46 22.13
N LEU A 403 24.75 -1.88 23.10
CA LEU A 403 25.11 -3.29 23.28
C LEU A 403 23.90 -4.13 23.72
N THR A 404 23.15 -3.69 24.73
CA THR A 404 21.91 -4.38 25.14
C THR A 404 20.81 -4.34 24.07
N ALA A 405 20.78 -3.31 23.21
CA ALA A 405 19.91 -3.30 22.03
C ALA A 405 20.39 -4.27 20.93
N GLN A 406 21.70 -4.49 20.77
CA GLN A 406 22.25 -5.52 19.87
C GLN A 406 21.98 -6.93 20.40
N GLU A 407 22.23 -7.20 21.69
CA GLU A 407 21.91 -8.47 22.34
C GLU A 407 20.40 -8.77 22.28
N LYS A 408 19.54 -7.77 22.53
CA LYS A 408 18.09 -7.89 22.38
C LYS A 408 17.64 -8.08 20.94
N ALA A 409 18.29 -7.41 19.98
CA ALA A 409 18.03 -7.63 18.55
C ALA A 409 18.49 -9.02 18.08
N GLU A 410 19.59 -9.56 18.60
CA GLU A 410 20.00 -10.95 18.37
C GLU A 410 18.99 -11.94 18.98
N GLN A 411 18.49 -11.67 20.18
CA GLN A 411 17.47 -12.52 20.81
C GLN A 411 16.14 -12.48 20.05
N GLU A 412 15.69 -11.30 19.63
CA GLU A 412 14.51 -11.13 18.77
C GLU A 412 14.72 -11.75 17.39
N MET A 413 15.92 -11.70 16.82
CA MET A 413 16.26 -12.38 15.56
C MET A 413 16.21 -13.91 15.72
N ARG A 414 16.77 -14.48 16.79
CA ARG A 414 16.68 -15.93 17.04
C ARG A 414 15.23 -16.37 17.29
N GLU A 415 14.42 -15.54 17.94
CA GLU A 415 12.99 -15.80 18.08
C GLU A 415 12.24 -15.68 16.73
N LEU A 416 12.61 -14.71 15.88
CA LEU A 416 12.09 -14.59 14.51
C LEU A 416 12.49 -15.77 13.63
N GLU A 417 13.72 -16.29 13.73
CA GLU A 417 14.17 -17.50 13.05
C GLU A 417 13.38 -18.73 13.52
N GLN A 418 13.17 -18.87 14.84
CA GLN A 418 12.37 -19.96 15.42
C GLN A 418 10.89 -19.88 14.98
N ARG A 419 10.30 -18.68 14.98
CA ARG A 419 8.94 -18.42 14.47
C ARG A 419 8.87 -18.64 12.95
N LEU A 420 9.89 -18.29 12.18
CA LEU A 420 9.97 -18.57 10.74
C LEU A 420 10.03 -20.07 10.45
N GLY A 421 10.80 -20.85 11.22
CA GLY A 421 10.80 -22.30 11.13
C GLY A 421 9.42 -22.91 11.44
N GLN A 422 8.77 -22.43 12.51
CA GLN A 422 7.40 -22.82 12.87
C GLN A 422 6.34 -22.40 11.83
N LEU A 423 6.60 -21.37 11.00
CA LEU A 423 5.73 -20.94 9.91
C LEU A 423 6.04 -21.63 8.57
N GLN A 424 7.30 -22.05 8.33
CA GLN A 424 7.69 -22.75 7.11
C GLN A 424 7.11 -24.17 7.04
N ALA A 425 7.10 -24.92 8.14
CA ALA A 425 6.52 -26.27 8.19
C ALA A 425 5.04 -26.31 7.72
N PRO A 426 4.09 -25.58 8.35
CA PRO A 426 2.69 -25.57 7.90
C PRO A 426 2.50 -24.93 6.53
N LEU A 427 3.43 -24.10 6.04
CA LEU A 427 3.38 -23.60 4.67
C LEU A 427 3.75 -24.71 3.66
N GLN A 428 4.80 -25.49 3.93
CA GLN A 428 5.19 -26.63 3.08
C GLN A 428 4.12 -27.72 3.04
N ASP A 429 3.49 -28.03 4.19
CA ASP A 429 2.42 -29.03 4.22
C ASP A 429 1.15 -28.55 3.50
N ARG A 430 0.86 -27.25 3.54
CA ARG A 430 -0.20 -26.66 2.70
C ARG A 430 0.14 -26.67 1.22
N ILE A 431 1.38 -26.37 0.83
CA ILE A 431 1.84 -26.50 -0.57
C ILE A 431 1.64 -27.94 -1.05
N ARG A 432 2.11 -28.93 -0.28
CA ARG A 432 1.91 -30.37 -0.56
C ARG A 432 0.45 -30.82 -0.57
N ALA A 433 -0.45 -30.08 0.06
CA ALA A 433 -1.89 -30.34 -0.02
C ALA A 433 -2.50 -29.75 -1.30
N TYR A 434 -2.08 -28.54 -1.71
CA TYR A 434 -2.48 -27.95 -2.98
C TYR A 434 -1.92 -28.71 -4.18
N GLU A 435 -0.65 -29.15 -4.16
CA GLU A 435 -0.03 -29.99 -5.19
C GLU A 435 -0.83 -31.28 -5.43
N ARG A 436 -1.13 -32.03 -4.36
CA ARG A 436 -1.98 -33.23 -4.46
C ARG A 436 -3.39 -32.93 -4.95
N ARG A 437 -3.98 -31.79 -4.59
CA ARG A 437 -5.31 -31.41 -5.10
C ARG A 437 -5.27 -30.96 -6.56
N ILE A 438 -4.15 -30.44 -7.04
CA ILE A 438 -3.94 -30.14 -8.46
C ILE A 438 -3.83 -31.46 -9.24
N GLU A 439 -3.00 -32.43 -8.81
CA GLU A 439 -2.95 -33.76 -9.44
C GLU A 439 -4.32 -34.46 -9.49
N GLU A 440 -5.10 -34.35 -8.41
CA GLU A 440 -6.45 -34.92 -8.33
C GLU A 440 -7.42 -34.25 -9.31
N LEU A 441 -7.38 -32.90 -9.41
CA LEU A 441 -8.17 -32.14 -10.35
C LEU A 441 -7.72 -32.33 -11.81
N GLU A 442 -6.44 -32.52 -12.08
CA GLU A 442 -5.91 -32.83 -13.40
C GLU A 442 -6.34 -34.23 -13.88
N ARG A 443 -6.43 -35.21 -12.96
CA ARG A 443 -7.03 -36.52 -13.26
C ARG A 443 -8.54 -36.39 -13.53
N GLU A 444 -9.30 -35.67 -12.69
CA GLU A 444 -10.71 -35.36 -12.99
C GLU A 444 -10.89 -34.64 -14.34
N LEU A 445 -9.94 -33.78 -14.74
CA LEU A 445 -9.98 -33.05 -16.01
C LEU A 445 -9.63 -33.93 -17.21
N ALA A 446 -8.73 -34.91 -17.03
CA ALA A 446 -8.40 -35.91 -18.04
C ALA A 446 -9.60 -36.85 -18.29
N ASP A 447 -10.18 -37.39 -17.21
CA ASP A 447 -11.33 -38.29 -17.26
C ASP A 447 -12.56 -37.59 -17.88
N LYS A 448 -12.92 -36.39 -17.39
CA LYS A 448 -14.00 -35.57 -17.97
C LYS A 448 -13.64 -34.97 -19.33
N GLY A 449 -12.38 -35.09 -19.75
CA GLY A 449 -11.89 -34.62 -21.04
C GLY A 449 -12.54 -35.35 -22.21
N GLU A 450 -12.91 -36.63 -22.05
CA GLU A 450 -13.58 -37.40 -23.11
C GLU A 450 -15.04 -36.97 -23.31
N GLU A 451 -15.83 -36.89 -22.23
CA GLU A 451 -17.23 -36.42 -22.28
C GLU A 451 -17.34 -34.95 -22.74
N ASN A 452 -16.49 -34.07 -22.19
CA ASN A 452 -16.57 -32.63 -22.49
C ASN A 452 -16.16 -32.33 -23.94
N ARG A 453 -15.28 -33.13 -24.56
CA ARG A 453 -14.98 -33.03 -26.01
C ARG A 453 -16.22 -33.33 -26.87
N GLN A 454 -17.03 -34.32 -26.49
CA GLN A 454 -18.29 -34.64 -27.19
C GLN A 454 -19.33 -33.52 -27.01
N LEU A 455 -19.47 -32.99 -25.80
CA LEU A 455 -20.36 -31.87 -25.47
C LEU A 455 -20.00 -30.56 -26.19
N ILE A 456 -18.70 -30.27 -26.35
CA ILE A 456 -18.21 -29.13 -27.13
C ILE A 456 -18.48 -29.34 -28.63
N GLY A 457 -18.25 -30.55 -29.16
CA GLY A 457 -18.59 -30.89 -30.56
C GLY A 457 -20.07 -30.66 -30.86
N ALA A 458 -20.96 -31.22 -30.03
CA ALA A 458 -22.41 -31.03 -30.17
C ALA A 458 -22.83 -29.55 -30.14
N ARG A 459 -22.24 -28.73 -29.25
CA ARG A 459 -22.49 -27.27 -29.20
C ARG A 459 -22.01 -26.54 -30.45
N ILE A 460 -20.87 -26.92 -31.02
CA ILE A 460 -20.34 -26.33 -32.26
C ILE A 460 -21.27 -26.63 -33.44
N ASP A 461 -21.80 -27.85 -33.55
CA ASP A 461 -22.68 -28.21 -34.66
C ASP A 461 -24.11 -27.64 -34.53
N VAL A 462 -24.63 -27.48 -33.30
CA VAL A 462 -25.86 -26.70 -33.05
C VAL A 462 -25.68 -25.23 -33.46
N ALA A 463 -24.55 -24.60 -33.08
CA ALA A 463 -24.26 -23.22 -33.48
C ALA A 463 -24.10 -23.07 -35.01
N ARG A 464 -23.52 -24.09 -35.68
CA ARG A 464 -23.45 -24.14 -37.16
C ARG A 464 -24.82 -24.31 -37.82
N GLN A 465 -25.74 -25.08 -37.23
CA GLN A 465 -27.12 -25.17 -37.71
C GLN A 465 -27.87 -23.84 -37.57
N GLN A 466 -27.72 -23.15 -36.44
CA GLN A 466 -28.31 -21.81 -36.24
C GLN A 466 -27.80 -20.82 -37.29
N LEU A 467 -26.47 -20.74 -37.50
CA LEU A 467 -25.87 -19.88 -38.53
C LEU A 467 -26.29 -20.24 -39.98
N ARG A 468 -26.66 -21.49 -40.26
CA ARG A 468 -27.24 -21.87 -41.57
C ARG A 468 -28.68 -21.38 -41.69
N MET A 469 -29.54 -21.63 -40.70
CA MET A 469 -30.92 -21.15 -40.69
C MET A 469 -31.03 -19.62 -40.73
N GLU A 470 -30.10 -18.89 -40.12
CA GLU A 470 -30.02 -17.43 -40.22
C GLU A 470 -29.59 -16.95 -41.60
N ARG A 471 -28.63 -17.62 -42.26
CA ARG A 471 -28.26 -17.33 -43.66
C ARG A 471 -29.38 -17.63 -44.64
N GLU A 472 -30.11 -18.74 -44.43
CA GLU A 472 -31.27 -19.10 -45.24
C GLU A 472 -32.42 -18.08 -45.04
N ARG A 473 -32.68 -17.63 -43.80
CA ARG A 473 -33.62 -16.51 -43.56
C ARG A 473 -33.17 -15.19 -44.18
N GLY A 474 -31.88 -14.86 -44.12
CA GLY A 474 -31.33 -13.65 -44.73
C GLY A 474 -31.37 -13.65 -46.26
N GLY A 475 -31.27 -14.82 -46.89
CA GLY A 475 -31.23 -14.99 -48.35
C GLY A 475 -32.52 -14.63 -49.08
N PHE A 476 -33.67 -14.60 -48.39
CA PHE A 476 -34.97 -14.20 -48.97
C PHE A 476 -35.28 -12.70 -48.80
N GLY A 477 -34.31 -11.89 -48.37
CA GLY A 477 -34.49 -10.46 -48.08
C GLY A 477 -34.17 -9.47 -49.22
N THR A 478 -33.67 -9.94 -50.38
CA THR A 478 -33.27 -9.06 -51.49
C THR A 478 -33.59 -9.65 -52.88
N ASN A 479 -34.79 -9.34 -53.37
CA ASN A 479 -35.15 -9.16 -54.79
C ASN A 479 -36.47 -8.38 -54.85
#